data_AF-A0A6P1A0J5-F1
#
_entry.id   AF-A0A6P1A0J5-F1
#
_cell.length_a   1.000
_cell.length_b   1.000
_cell.length_c   1.000
_cell.angle_alpha   90.00
_cell.angle_beta   90.00
_cell.angle_gamma   90.00
#
_symmetry.space_group_name_H-M   'P 1'
#
loop_
_entity.id
_entity.type
_entity.pdbx_description
1 polymer ?
#
loop_
_entity_poly.entity_id
_entity_poly.type
_entity_poly.pdbx_seq_one_letter_code
_entity_poly.pdbx_strand_id
1 'polypeptide(L)'
;PKLSRTEIEAMFSLSDLRQTKVYQEALAEGRLEGIQEGRLEGIQAGRLEGEIQGKLKSIPRLLALGLTVEQVAQALELEVELVKQVLEQSTDP
;
A
#
# COMPACT_ATOMS: atom_id res chain seq x y z
N PRO A 1 -10.44 4.62 39.52
CA PRO A 1 -10.60 3.20 39.15
C PRO A 1 -10.70 3.04 37.63
N LYS A 2 -9.85 2.20 37.01
CA LYS A 2 -9.98 1.83 35.58
C LYS A 2 -10.67 0.47 35.53
N LEU A 3 -11.89 0.44 35.00
CA LEU A 3 -12.65 -0.81 34.80
C LEU A 3 -12.18 -1.50 33.52
N SER A 4 -12.19 -2.83 33.51
CA SER A 4 -11.89 -3.63 32.33
C SER A 4 -13.08 -3.65 31.36
N ARG A 5 -12.81 -3.95 30.08
CA ARG A 5 -13.84 -4.10 29.04
C ARG A 5 -14.94 -5.09 29.46
N THR A 6 -14.55 -6.22 30.05
CA THR A 6 -15.48 -7.27 30.48
C THR A 6 -16.38 -6.82 31.64
N GLU A 7 -15.86 -6.05 32.59
CA GLU A 7 -16.65 -5.50 33.71
C GLU A 7 -17.66 -4.46 33.21
N ILE A 8 -17.30 -3.65 32.22
CA ILE A 8 -18.20 -2.67 31.60
C ILE A 8 -19.33 -3.38 30.83
N GLU A 9 -19.01 -4.44 30.09
CA GLU A 9 -19.99 -5.27 29.35
C GLU A 9 -20.98 -6.03 30.25
N ALA A 10 -20.59 -6.32 31.50
CA ALA A 10 -21.48 -6.94 32.50
C ALA A 10 -22.41 -5.94 33.20
N MET A 11 -22.00 -4.67 33.30
CA MET A 11 -22.78 -3.59 33.94
C MET A 11 -23.73 -2.87 32.97
N PHE A 12 -23.33 -2.74 31.71
CA PHE A 12 -24.13 -2.21 30.62
C PHE A 12 -24.17 -3.26 29.52
N SER A 13 -25.34 -3.60 28.99
CA SER A 13 -25.36 -4.49 27.83
C SER A 13 -24.58 -3.82 26.69
N LEU A 14 -23.94 -4.62 25.83
CA LEU A 14 -23.26 -4.09 24.63
C LEU A 14 -24.18 -3.19 23.78
N SER A 15 -25.49 -3.42 23.85
CA SER A 15 -26.51 -2.60 23.22
C SER A 15 -26.63 -1.20 23.85
N ASP A 16 -26.59 -1.10 25.18
CA ASP A 16 -26.69 0.18 25.90
C ASP A 16 -25.45 1.05 25.65
N LEU A 17 -24.26 0.44 25.61
CA LEU A 17 -23.00 1.13 25.32
C LEU A 17 -23.00 1.71 23.90
N ARG A 18 -23.50 0.96 22.91
CA ARG A 18 -23.58 1.41 21.51
C ARG A 18 -24.49 2.61 21.32
N GLN A 19 -25.50 2.77 22.17
CA GLN A 19 -26.41 3.91 22.15
C GLN A 19 -25.82 5.17 22.80
N THR A 20 -24.74 5.05 23.57
CA THR A 20 -24.10 6.22 24.17
C THR A 20 -23.48 7.12 23.11
N LYS A 21 -23.49 8.44 23.37
CA LYS A 21 -22.82 9.43 22.49
C LYS A 21 -21.33 9.15 22.36
N VAL A 22 -20.67 8.84 23.48
CA VAL A 22 -19.22 8.55 23.51
C VAL A 22 -18.86 7.38 22.59
N TYR A 23 -19.67 6.32 22.56
CA TYR A 23 -19.42 5.21 21.64
C TYR A 23 -19.59 5.60 20.17
N GLN A 24 -20.64 6.37 19.85
CA GLN A 24 -20.91 6.81 18.48
C GLN A 24 -19.83 7.79 17.98
N GLU A 25 -19.38 8.69 18.85
CA GLU A 25 -18.27 9.61 18.59
C GLU A 25 -16.97 8.83 18.36
N ALA A 26 -16.61 7.90 19.24
CA ALA A 26 -15.42 7.06 19.08
C ALA A 26 -15.47 6.21 17.80
N LEU A 27 -16.65 5.68 17.42
CA LEU A 27 -16.82 4.94 16.16
C LEU A 27 -16.68 5.85 14.94
N ALA A 28 -17.19 7.08 15.01
CA ALA A 28 -17.06 8.07 13.95
C ALA A 28 -15.60 8.53 13.78
N GLU A 29 -14.91 8.82 14.89
CA GLU A 29 -13.49 9.15 14.92
C GLU A 29 -12.65 8.00 14.34
N GLY A 30 -12.83 6.77 14.82
CA GLY A 30 -12.10 5.61 14.30
C GLY A 30 -12.37 5.34 12.82
N ARG A 31 -13.57 5.64 12.31
CA ARG A 31 -13.85 5.57 10.87
C ARG A 31 -13.09 6.66 10.10
N LEU A 32 -13.07 7.89 10.62
CA LEU A 32 -12.36 9.00 9.97
C LEU A 32 -10.86 8.76 9.95
N GLU A 33 -10.28 8.31 11.07
CA GLU A 33 -8.88 7.90 11.17
C GLU A 33 -8.56 6.78 10.19
N GLY A 34 -9.35 5.70 10.17
CA GLY A 34 -9.12 4.59 9.24
C GLY A 34 -9.22 4.98 7.76
N ILE A 35 -10.12 5.90 7.40
CA ILE A 35 -10.17 6.45 6.03
C ILE A 35 -8.92 7.28 5.72
N GLN A 36 -8.47 8.10 6.67
CA GLN A 36 -7.31 8.96 6.49
C GLN A 36 -6.03 8.13 6.34
N GLU A 37 -5.81 7.16 7.23
CA GLU A 37 -4.68 6.23 7.20
C GLU A 37 -4.70 5.40 5.91
N GLY A 38 -5.81 4.74 5.60
CA GLY A 38 -5.93 3.91 4.40
C GLY A 38 -5.71 4.70 3.11
N ARG A 39 -6.14 5.97 3.06
CA ARG A 39 -5.85 6.85 1.91
C ARG A 39 -4.37 7.19 1.81
N LEU A 40 -3.71 7.51 2.92
CA LEU A 40 -2.28 7.85 2.93
C LEU A 40 -1.42 6.64 2.55
N GLU A 41 -1.72 5.47 3.09
CA GLU A 41 -1.05 4.21 2.74
C GLU A 41 -1.26 3.88 1.26
N GLY A 42 -2.50 3.94 0.78
CA GLY A 42 -2.81 3.66 -0.63
C GLY A 42 -2.11 4.59 -1.61
N ILE A 43 -2.01 5.89 -1.30
CA ILE A 43 -1.26 6.85 -2.13
C ILE A 43 0.23 6.52 -2.14
N GLN A 44 0.82 6.20 -0.99
CA GLN A 44 2.24 5.88 -0.90
C GLN A 44 2.59 4.59 -1.64
N ALA A 45 1.82 3.51 -1.40
CA ALA A 45 1.97 2.24 -2.08
C ALA A 45 1.79 2.40 -3.60
N GLY A 46 0.71 3.06 -4.03
CA GLY A 46 0.45 3.29 -5.44
C GLY A 46 1.53 4.13 -6.15
N ARG A 47 2.13 5.11 -5.45
CA ARG A 47 3.25 5.89 -6.00
C ARG A 47 4.49 5.01 -6.21
N LEU A 48 4.85 4.20 -5.21
CA LEU A 48 6.01 3.31 -5.30
C LEU A 48 5.82 2.24 -6.37
N GLU A 49 4.67 1.58 -6.39
CA GLU A 49 4.32 0.59 -7.41
C GLU A 49 4.32 1.21 -8.81
N GLY A 50 3.73 2.40 -8.96
CA GLY A 50 3.71 3.12 -10.23
C GLY A 50 5.10 3.50 -10.74
N GLU A 51 6.00 3.93 -9.85
CA GLU A 51 7.39 4.24 -10.20
C GLU A 51 8.13 3.00 -10.71
N ILE A 52 8.05 1.88 -9.97
CA ILE A 52 8.69 0.62 -10.38
C ILE A 52 8.08 0.11 -11.68
N GLN A 53 6.75 0.05 -11.81
CA GLN A 53 6.11 -0.38 -13.05
C GLN A 53 6.48 0.51 -14.25
N GLY A 54 6.60 1.83 -14.04
CA GLY A 54 7.03 2.76 -15.07
C GLY A 54 8.45 2.47 -15.54
N LYS A 55 9.38 2.27 -14.60
CA LYS A 55 10.77 1.86 -14.90
C LYS A 55 10.78 0.55 -15.70
N LEU A 56 10.09 -0.49 -15.23
CA LEU A 56 10.06 -1.80 -15.90
C LEU A 56 9.48 -1.72 -17.33
N LYS A 57 8.37 -1.00 -17.52
CA LYS A 57 7.74 -0.81 -18.85
C LYS A 57 8.62 -0.04 -19.82
N SER A 58 9.57 0.75 -19.33
CA SER A 58 10.49 1.52 -20.19
C SER A 58 11.66 0.68 -20.73
N ILE A 59 11.98 -0.45 -20.09
CA ILE A 59 13.13 -1.32 -20.43
C ILE A 59 13.14 -1.71 -21.91
N PRO A 60 12.06 -2.27 -22.51
CA PRO A 60 12.10 -2.70 -23.91
C PRO A 60 12.41 -1.56 -24.88
N ARG A 61 11.88 -0.37 -24.61
CA ARG A 61 12.12 0.82 -25.44
C ARG A 61 13.56 1.30 -25.35
N LEU A 62 14.15 1.30 -24.15
CA LEU A 62 15.55 1.73 -23.97
C LEU A 62 16.52 0.78 -24.68
N LEU A 63 16.25 -0.52 -24.64
CA LEU A 63 17.04 -1.52 -25.38
C LEU A 63 16.86 -1.36 -26.90
N ALA A 64 15.64 -1.06 -27.38
CA ALA A 64 15.39 -0.78 -28.79
C ALA A 64 16.13 0.49 -29.29
N LEU A 65 16.49 1.41 -28.38
CA LEU A 65 17.34 2.57 -28.68
C LEU A 65 18.84 2.24 -28.66
N GLY A 66 19.22 0.97 -28.45
CA GLY A 66 20.59 0.48 -28.52
C GLY A 66 21.38 0.57 -27.20
N LEU A 67 20.72 0.86 -26.08
CA LEU A 67 21.37 0.79 -24.76
C LEU A 67 21.64 -0.67 -24.39
N THR A 68 22.72 -0.93 -23.63
CA THR A 68 22.97 -2.27 -23.07
C THR A 68 22.14 -2.52 -21.82
N VAL A 69 22.00 -3.78 -21.42
CA VAL A 69 21.28 -4.17 -20.18
C VAL A 69 21.87 -3.46 -18.97
N GLU A 70 23.19 -3.36 -18.88
CA GLU A 70 23.90 -2.69 -17.78
C GLU A 70 23.63 -1.18 -17.77
N GLN A 71 23.58 -0.54 -18.95
CA GLN A 71 23.26 0.88 -19.06
C GLN A 71 21.80 1.16 -18.70
N VAL A 72 20.87 0.28 -19.09
CA VAL A 72 19.46 0.38 -18.70
C VAL A 72 19.28 0.19 -17.19
N ALA A 73 19.94 -0.82 -16.62
CA ALA A 73 19.94 -1.06 -15.17
C ALA A 73 20.46 0.18 -14.42
N GLN A 74 21.58 0.75 -14.86
CA GLN A 74 22.13 1.98 -14.29
C GLN A 74 21.17 3.17 -14.44
N ALA A 75 20.63 3.40 -15.64
CA ALA A 75 19.78 4.56 -15.93
C ALA A 75 18.44 4.53 -15.17
N LEU A 76 17.92 3.34 -14.89
CA LEU A 76 16.67 3.15 -14.15
C LEU A 76 16.88 2.88 -12.66
N GLU A 77 18.13 2.81 -12.20
CA GLU A 77 18.50 2.43 -10.83
C GLU A 77 17.89 1.07 -10.44
N LEU A 78 18.02 0.09 -11.34
CA LEU A 78 17.54 -1.27 -11.17
C LEU A 78 18.70 -2.26 -11.11
N GLU A 79 18.46 -3.41 -10.50
CA GLU A 79 19.37 -4.54 -10.58
C GLU A 79 19.41 -5.11 -12.00
N VAL A 80 20.61 -5.44 -12.47
CA VAL A 80 20.83 -6.03 -13.81
C VAL A 80 19.98 -7.29 -14.01
N GLU A 81 19.86 -8.11 -12.97
CA GLU A 81 19.08 -9.36 -13.00
C GLU A 81 17.59 -9.10 -13.23
N LEU A 82 17.05 -8.04 -12.63
CA LEU A 82 15.65 -7.65 -12.83
C LEU A 82 15.40 -7.20 -14.27
N VAL A 83 16.36 -6.47 -14.87
CA VAL A 83 16.25 -6.05 -16.27
C VAL A 83 16.24 -7.27 -17.21
N LYS A 84 17.05 -8.29 -16.93
CA LYS A 84 17.05 -9.56 -17.69
C LYS A 84 15.74 -10.33 -17.51
N GLN A 85 15.23 -10.43 -16.29
CA GLN A 85 13.99 -11.15 -16.01
C GLN A 85 12.79 -10.57 -16.76
N VAL A 86 12.70 -9.23 -16.87
CA VAL A 86 11.64 -8.57 -17.66
C VAL A 86 11.70 -8.99 -19.14
N LEU A 87 12.89 -9.18 -19.70
CA LEU A 87 13.06 -9.64 -21.08
C LEU A 87 12.62 -11.09 -21.25
N GLU A 88 12.99 -11.97 -20.31
CA GLU A 88 12.59 -13.37 -20.33
C GLU A 88 11.07 -13.52 -20.25
N GLN A 89 10.41 -12.75 -19.37
CA GLN A 89 8.95 -12.72 -19.24
C GLN A 89 8.23 -12.11 -20.45
N SER A 90 8.88 -11.21 -21.19
CA SER A 90 8.33 -10.61 -22.41
C SER A 90 8.49 -11.51 -23.64
N THR A 91 9.22 -12.62 -23.53
CA THR A 91 9.54 -13.55 -24.63
C THR A 91 8.74 -14.87 -24.54
N ASP A 92 7.88 -15.03 -23.52
CA ASP A 92 6.96 -16.17 -23.40
C ASP A 92 5.66 -15.87 -24.20
N PRO A 93 5.23 -16.74 -25.15
CA PRO A 93 4.12 -16.50 -26.07
C PRO A 93 2.72 -16.51 -25.44
#